data_AF-A0A1V5QEI6-F1
#
_entry.id   AF-A0A1V5QEI6-F1
#
_cell.length_a   1.000
_cell.length_b   1.000
_cell.length_c   1.000
_cell.angle_alpha   90.00
_cell.angle_beta   90.00
_cell.angle_gamma   90.00
#
_symmetry.space_group_name_H-M   'P 1'
#
loop_
_entity.id
_entity.type
_entity.pdbx_description
1 polymer ?
#
loop_
_entity_poly.entity_id
_entity_poly.type
_entity_poly.pdbx_seq_one_letter_code
_entity_poly.pdbx_strand_id
1 'polypeptide(L)' 'MVDSATGVPKAKTSHSLNPVPCYIYDPSGVSKARLAAGAAVTEKGPGFGISSLAATCIKLLGYEPPSDYTPSIVDVG' A
#
# COMPACT_ATOMS: atom_id res chain seq x y z
N MET A 1 -1.20 -27.17 -0.34
CA MET A 1 -1.06 -27.91 -1.61
C MET A 1 -0.36 -29.20 -1.26
N VAL A 2 -0.90 -30.34 -1.67
CA VAL A 2 -0.32 -31.66 -1.40
C VAL A 2 0.24 -32.21 -2.70
N ASP A 3 1.34 -32.96 -2.60
CA ASP A 3 1.92 -33.65 -3.75
C ASP A 3 1.02 -34.81 -4.18
N SER A 4 0.66 -34.86 -5.46
CA SER A 4 -0.33 -35.83 -5.96
C SER A 4 0.18 -37.27 -6.02
N ALA A 5 1.50 -37.48 -6.00
CA ALA A 5 2.10 -38.81 -6.03
C ALA A 5 2.39 -39.36 -4.63
N THR A 6 2.79 -38.50 -3.70
CA THR A 6 3.26 -38.89 -2.35
C THR A 6 2.27 -38.53 -1.25
N GLY A 7 1.30 -37.64 -1.48
CA GLY A 7 0.32 -37.17 -0.51
C GLY A 7 0.88 -36.20 0.55
N VAL A 8 2.18 -35.91 0.52
CA VAL A 8 2.87 -35.08 1.52
C VAL A 8 2.60 -33.59 1.25
N PRO A 9 2.50 -32.74 2.29
CA PRO A 9 2.45 -31.29 2.10
C PRO A 9 3.63 -30.78 1.26
N LYS A 10 3.32 -30.07 0.18
CA LYS A 10 4.32 -29.48 -0.70
C LYS A 10 4.70 -28.09 -0.19
N ALA A 11 6.00 -27.80 -0.15
CA ALA A 11 6.49 -26.46 0.16
C ALA A 11 5.89 -25.42 -0.81
N LYS A 12 5.37 -24.32 -0.26
CA LYS A 12 4.81 -23.21 -1.05
C LYS A 12 5.93 -22.22 -1.38
N THR A 13 6.41 -22.25 -2.62
CA THR A 13 7.48 -21.37 -3.12
C THR A 13 6.94 -20.16 -3.91
N SER A 14 5.62 -20.08 -4.10
CA SER A 14 4.96 -18.93 -4.73
C SER A 14 4.76 -17.78 -3.74
N HIS A 15 4.53 -16.58 -4.26
CA HIS A 15 4.13 -15.42 -3.44
C HIS A 15 2.85 -15.66 -2.61
N SER A 16 2.65 -14.79 -1.61
CA SER A 16 1.41 -14.67 -0.86
C SER A 16 0.50 -13.59 -1.44
N LEU A 17 -0.78 -13.60 -1.06
CA LEU A 17 -1.74 -12.52 -1.34
C LEU A 17 -1.95 -11.63 -0.10
N ASN A 18 -1.03 -11.70 0.87
CA ASN A 18 -1.14 -10.89 2.07
C ASN A 18 -0.95 -9.41 1.72
N PRO A 19 -1.63 -8.49 2.43
CA PRO A 19 -1.35 -7.07 2.29
C PRO A 19 0.10 -6.77 2.66
N VAL A 20 0.65 -5.71 2.06
CA VAL A 20 2.02 -5.24 2.31
C VAL A 20 1.99 -3.93 3.11
N PRO A 21 2.95 -3.71 4.01
CA PRO A 21 3.03 -2.44 4.72
C PRO A 21 3.48 -1.32 3.79
N CYS A 22 3.03 -0.10 4.07
CA CYS A 22 3.55 1.12 3.46
C CYS A 22 3.92 2.09 4.60
N TYR A 23 5.18 2.52 4.63
CA TYR A 23 5.69 3.41 5.66
C TYR A 23 6.07 4.76 5.04
N ILE A 24 5.57 5.84 5.64
CA ILE A 24 6.03 7.20 5.37
C ILE A 24 6.93 7.62 6.53
N TYR A 25 8.16 8.01 6.20
CA TYR A 25 9.13 8.47 7.17
C TYR A 25 9.49 9.93 6.90
N ASP A 26 9.02 10.82 7.77
CA ASP A 26 9.33 12.24 7.75
C ASP A 26 9.87 12.67 9.13
N PRO A 27 11.17 12.55 9.37
CA PRO A 27 11.77 12.98 10.64
C PRO A 27 11.78 14.49 10.82
N SER A 28 11.64 15.26 9.73
CA SER A 28 11.62 16.72 9.76
C SER A 28 10.26 17.28 10.17
N GLY A 29 9.19 16.50 9.98
CA GLY A 29 7.80 16.91 10.19
C GLY A 29 7.31 17.97 9.20
N VAL A 30 8.11 18.34 8.20
CA VAL A 30 7.79 19.43 7.25
C VAL A 30 6.58 19.08 6.39
N SER A 31 6.42 17.80 6.00
CA SER A 31 5.31 17.37 5.15
C SER A 31 3.96 17.43 5.86
N LYS A 32 3.95 17.34 7.20
CA LYS A 32 2.75 17.13 8.03
C LYS A 32 1.84 16.02 7.48
N ALA A 33 2.47 14.97 6.95
CA ALA A 33 1.75 13.87 6.32
C ALA A 33 0.78 13.22 7.31
N ARG A 34 -0.47 13.08 6.88
CA ARG A 34 -1.54 12.39 7.61
C ARG A 34 -2.18 11.36 6.71
N LEU A 35 -2.65 10.26 7.29
CA LEU A 35 -3.33 9.22 6.53
C LEU A 35 -4.57 9.80 5.85
N ALA A 36 -4.69 9.61 4.53
CA ALA A 36 -5.84 10.09 3.77
C ALA A 36 -7.11 9.32 4.17
N ALA A 37 -8.27 9.97 4.03
CA ALA A 37 -9.55 9.32 4.28
C ALA A 37 -9.70 8.08 3.37
N GLY A 38 -10.07 6.93 3.96
CA GLY A 38 -10.20 5.67 3.23
C GLY A 38 -8.89 4.92 2.98
N ALA A 39 -7.71 5.49 3.31
CA ALA A 39 -6.44 4.79 3.19
C ALA A 39 -6.19 3.76 4.31
N ALA A 40 -6.97 3.81 5.39
CA ALA A 40 -6.86 2.90 6.51
C ALA A 40 -7.22 1.46 6.11
N VAL A 41 -6.54 0.49 6.72
CA VAL A 41 -6.90 -0.93 6.61
C VAL A 41 -8.19 -1.17 7.40
N THR A 42 -9.16 -1.81 6.76
CA THR A 42 -10.43 -2.20 7.39
C THR A 42 -10.56 -3.71 7.46
N GLU A 43 -11.58 -4.19 8.17
CA GLU A 43 -12.01 -5.60 8.16
C GLU A 43 -12.33 -6.14 6.75
N LYS A 44 -12.65 -5.27 5.79
CA LYS A 44 -12.92 -5.63 4.39
C LYS A 44 -11.66 -5.60 3.51
N GLY A 45 -10.49 -5.31 4.08
CA GLY A 45 -9.23 -5.15 3.37
C GLY A 45 -8.72 -3.70 3.34
N PRO A 46 -7.57 -3.46 2.71
CA PRO A 46 -7.01 -2.11 2.57
C PRO A 46 -7.86 -1.29 1.61
N GLY A 47 -8.21 -0.05 1.98
CA GLY A 47 -8.99 0.81 1.09
C GLY A 47 -8.22 1.29 -0.14
N PHE A 48 -6.88 1.28 -0.09
CA PHE A 48 -5.98 1.59 -1.21
C PHE A 48 -4.94 0.48 -1.46
N GLY A 49 -4.36 0.50 -2.66
CA GLY A 49 -3.38 -0.50 -3.10
C GLY A 49 -2.09 0.12 -3.66
N ILE A 50 -1.23 -0.70 -4.28
CA ILE A 50 0.07 -0.28 -4.80
C ILE A 50 -0.04 0.85 -5.83
N SER A 51 -1.16 0.94 -6.57
CA SER A 51 -1.41 2.01 -7.55
C SER A 51 -1.48 3.41 -6.92
N SER A 52 -1.82 3.53 -5.63
CA SER A 52 -1.82 4.80 -4.89
C SER A 52 -0.41 5.36 -4.62
N LEU A 53 0.66 4.57 -4.77
CA LEU A 53 2.01 5.00 -4.47
C LEU A 53 2.48 6.15 -5.37
N ALA A 54 2.05 6.18 -6.64
CA ALA A 54 2.41 7.24 -7.57
C ALA A 54 1.91 8.61 -7.07
N ALA A 55 0.62 8.73 -6.76
CA ALA A 55 0.05 9.96 -6.23
C ALA A 55 0.62 10.33 -4.85
N THR A 56 0.94 9.33 -4.03
CA THR A 56 1.58 9.50 -2.71
C THR A 56 2.94 10.16 -2.83
N CYS A 57 3.82 9.65 -3.71
CA CYS A 57 5.13 10.23 -3.95
C CYS A 57 5.02 11.67 -4.50
N ILE A 58 4.10 11.92 -5.43
CA ILE A 58 3.90 13.24 -6.01
C ILE A 58 3.48 14.26 -4.94
N LYS A 59 2.52 13.93 -4.07
CA LYS A 59 2.13 14.78 -2.93
C LYS A 59 3.28 15.05 -1.98
N LEU A 60 4.06 14.02 -1.60
CA LEU A 60 5.19 14.17 -0.68
C LEU A 60 6.31 15.06 -1.25
N LEU A 61 6.43 15.13 -2.58
CA LEU A 61 7.34 16.04 -3.28
C LEU A 61 6.80 17.48 -3.37
N GLY A 62 5.58 17.75 -2.90
CA GLY A 62 4.97 19.07 -2.93
C GLY A 62 4.25 19.42 -4.24
N TYR A 63 3.86 18.42 -5.03
CA TYR A 63 3.14 18.60 -6.29
C TYR A 63 1.72 18.04 -6.23
N GLU A 64 0.86 18.49 -7.14
CA GLU A 64 -0.49 17.94 -7.31
C GLU A 64 -0.45 16.74 -8.26
N PRO A 65 -0.93 15.54 -7.85
CA PRO A 65 -1.01 14.39 -8.76
C PRO A 65 -2.08 14.59 -9.84
N PRO A 66 -1.91 13.95 -11.03
CA PRO A 66 -2.95 13.95 -12.06
C PRO A 66 -4.28 13.40 -11.56
N SER A 67 -5.39 13.95 -12.06
CA SER A 67 -6.75 13.60 -11.60
C SER A 67 -7.18 12.17 -11.92
N ASP A 68 -6.52 11.52 -12.89
CA ASP A 68 -6.78 10.14 -13.31
C ASP A 68 -5.96 9.10 -12.53
N TYR A 69 -5.12 9.53 -11.58
CA TYR A 69 -4.34 8.62 -10.75
C TYR A 69 -5.19 8.08 -9.58
N THR A 70 -4.89 6.85 -9.15
CA THR A 70 -5.41 6.36 -7.88
C THR A 70 -5.00 7.32 -6.76
N PRO A 71 -5.93 7.76 -5.88
CA PRO A 71 -5.62 8.73 -4.84
C PRO A 71 -4.43 8.34 -3.95
N SER A 72 -3.72 9.36 -3.49
CA SER A 72 -2.64 9.24 -2.50
C SER A 72 -3.14 8.61 -1.20
N ILE A 73 -2.30 7.81 -0.54
CA ILE A 73 -2.59 7.26 0.79
C ILE A 73 -2.39 8.29 1.92
N VAL A 74 -1.78 9.45 1.62
CA VAL A 74 -1.60 10.56 2.56
C VAL A 74 -2.09 11.88 2.00
N ASP A 75 -2.49 12.76 2.91
CA ASP A 75 -2.56 14.20 2.69
C ASP A 75 -1.33 14.86 3.30
N VAL A 76 -0.86 15.94 2.68
CA VAL A 76 0.27 16.77 3.13
C VAL A 76 -0.20 18.19 3.41
N GLY A 77 0.51 18.92 4.26
CA GLY A 77 0.22 20.32 4.63
C GLY A 77 -0.41 20.52 6.01
#